data_AF-A0A2A3F3G1-F1
#
_entry.id   AF-A0A2A3F3G1-F1
#
_cell.length_a   1.000
_cell.length_b   1.000
_cell.length_c   1.000
_cell.angle_alpha   90.00
_cell.angle_beta   90.00
_cell.angle_gamma   90.00
#
_symmetry.space_group_name_H-M   'P 1'
#
loop_
_entity.id
_entity.type
_entity.pdbx_description
1 polymer ?
#
loop_
_entity_poly.entity_id
_entity_poly.type
_entity_poly.pdbx_seq_one_letter_code
_entity_poly.pdbx_strand_id
1 'polypeptide(L)'
;MTEREVVKRIEFVPPQKKSEPGLEDVFELLGEPYVDNPDREFFYEGLKVLRCEGEGNFPPVEVPIIGWQRIADSLHEMGYRRIPELVTKQWRPTPGFSPGDPGDRGKFYRRLPDGTWPKEMESNEIDLGDIEVKQQGAGFIALHEPTGVSAEGGTKLQAQSALLIRLEEFQQLNT
;
A
#
# COMPACT_ATOMS: atom_id res chain seq x y z
N MET A 1 -0.96 -23.77 -42.01
CA MET A 1 -1.99 -23.09 -41.19
C MET A 1 -1.88 -23.68 -39.80
N THR A 2 -1.47 -22.89 -38.80
CA THR A 2 -1.33 -23.38 -37.42
C THR A 2 -2.72 -23.43 -36.80
N GLU A 3 -3.16 -24.63 -36.43
CA GLU A 3 -4.46 -24.89 -35.82
C GLU A 3 -4.49 -24.22 -34.44
N ARG A 4 -5.51 -23.39 -34.17
CA ARG A 4 -5.66 -22.71 -32.88
C ARG A 4 -6.27 -23.68 -31.88
N GLU A 5 -5.50 -24.09 -30.88
CA GLU A 5 -6.00 -24.91 -29.78
C GLU A 5 -6.77 -24.04 -28.77
N VAL A 6 -8.03 -24.40 -28.51
CA VAL A 6 -8.85 -23.77 -27.47
C VAL A 6 -8.61 -24.52 -26.16
N VAL A 7 -7.85 -23.89 -25.25
CA VAL A 7 -7.41 -24.51 -23.99
C VAL A 7 -8.57 -24.76 -23.01
N LYS A 8 -9.56 -23.86 -22.94
CA LYS A 8 -10.77 -24.05 -22.12
C LYS A 8 -11.88 -23.09 -22.53
N ARG A 9 -13.11 -23.61 -22.69
CA ARG A 9 -14.31 -22.78 -22.87
C ARG A 9 -15.09 -22.80 -21.56
N ILE A 10 -15.32 -21.61 -20.98
CA ILE A 10 -16.08 -21.45 -19.73
C ILE A 10 -17.38 -20.75 -20.09
N GLU A 11 -18.52 -21.34 -19.72
CA GLU A 11 -19.82 -20.67 -19.81
C GLU A 11 -19.93 -19.67 -18.66
N PHE A 12 -20.02 -18.38 -19.01
CA PHE A 12 -20.20 -17.33 -18.02
C PHE A 12 -21.67 -17.29 -17.58
N VAL A 13 -21.94 -17.73 -16.36
CA VAL A 13 -23.23 -17.52 -15.70
C VAL A 13 -23.12 -16.23 -14.88
N PRO A 14 -23.84 -15.15 -15.24
CA PRO A 14 -23.77 -13.91 -14.48
C PRO A 14 -24.27 -14.14 -13.04
N PRO A 15 -23.59 -13.57 -12.03
CA PRO A 15 -24.05 -13.69 -10.65
C PRO A 15 -25.43 -13.06 -10.50
N GLN A 16 -26.34 -13.75 -9.82
CA GLN A 16 -27.63 -13.17 -9.43
C GLN A 16 -27.36 -12.02 -8.45
N LYS A 17 -27.98 -10.86 -8.72
CA LYS A 17 -27.82 -9.61 -7.98
C LYS A 17 -28.12 -9.82 -6.48
N LYS A 18 -27.10 -10.12 -5.69
CA LYS A 18 -27.13 -9.91 -4.24
C LYS A 18 -26.70 -8.47 -3.98
N SER A 19 -27.22 -7.88 -2.90
CA SER A 19 -26.87 -6.53 -2.43
C SER A 19 -25.35 -6.30 -2.50
N GLU A 20 -24.95 -5.11 -2.95
CA GLU A 20 -23.54 -4.74 -3.05
C GLU A 20 -22.85 -4.98 -1.70
N PRO A 21 -21.84 -5.87 -1.63
CA PRO A 21 -21.10 -6.08 -0.38
C PRO A 21 -20.40 -4.78 0.01
N GLY A 22 -20.37 -4.48 1.31
CA GLY A 22 -19.58 -3.36 1.83
C GLY A 22 -18.09 -3.61 1.60
N LEU A 23 -17.27 -2.57 1.69
CA LEU A 23 -15.80 -2.69 1.58
C LEU A 23 -15.24 -3.71 2.60
N GLU A 24 -15.80 -3.76 3.80
CA GLU A 24 -15.46 -4.72 4.85
C GLU A 24 -15.71 -6.17 4.43
N ASP A 25 -16.87 -6.45 3.83
CA ASP A 25 -17.22 -7.77 3.29
C ASP A 25 -16.27 -8.18 2.15
N VAL A 26 -15.81 -7.21 1.34
CA VAL A 26 -14.83 -7.47 0.28
C VAL A 26 -13.51 -7.94 0.88
N PHE A 27 -12.99 -7.26 1.91
CA PHE A 27 -11.73 -7.66 2.56
C PHE A 27 -11.81 -9.04 3.21
N GLU A 28 -12.96 -9.40 3.81
CA GLU A 28 -13.21 -10.74 4.35
C GLU A 28 -13.25 -11.81 3.24
N LEU A 29 -13.84 -11.49 2.09
CA LEU A 29 -13.87 -12.34 0.89
C LEU A 29 -12.49 -12.54 0.23
N LEU A 30 -11.54 -11.63 0.44
CA LEU A 30 -10.21 -11.74 -0.17
C LEU A 30 -9.32 -12.83 0.46
N GLY A 31 -9.69 -13.35 1.64
CA GLY A 31 -9.04 -14.49 2.30
C GLY A 31 -7.53 -14.35 2.57
N GLU A 32 -6.99 -15.34 3.29
CA GLU A 32 -5.56 -15.56 3.40
C GLU A 32 -5.05 -16.22 2.11
N PRO A 33 -3.94 -15.75 1.51
CA PRO A 33 -3.41 -16.32 0.29
C PRO A 33 -2.88 -17.74 0.56
N TYR A 34 -3.42 -18.75 -0.13
CA TYR A 34 -2.76 -20.06 -0.21
C TYR A 34 -1.60 -19.94 -1.22
N VAL A 35 -0.37 -19.80 -0.72
CA VAL A 35 0.83 -19.64 -1.55
C VAL A 35 1.66 -20.92 -1.50
N ASP A 36 1.60 -21.72 -2.56
CA ASP A 36 2.52 -22.85 -2.77
C ASP A 36 3.56 -22.54 -3.88
N ASN A 37 3.68 -21.26 -4.28
CA ASN A 37 4.64 -20.84 -5.31
C ASN A 37 5.17 -19.40 -5.08
N PRO A 38 6.46 -19.23 -4.72
CA PRO A 38 7.06 -17.92 -4.46
C PRO A 38 7.11 -17.01 -5.69
N ASP A 39 7.09 -17.56 -6.91
CA ASP A 39 7.05 -16.75 -8.15
C ASP A 39 5.70 -16.03 -8.34
N ARG A 40 4.66 -16.44 -7.60
CA ARG A 40 3.32 -15.86 -7.66
C ARG A 40 3.04 -14.88 -6.52
N GLU A 41 3.80 -14.95 -5.44
CA GLU A 41 3.67 -14.12 -4.25
C GLU A 41 3.63 -12.62 -4.59
N PHE A 42 4.49 -12.18 -5.51
CA PHE A 42 4.48 -10.80 -5.96
C PHE A 42 3.19 -10.36 -6.65
N PHE A 43 2.64 -11.21 -7.53
CA PHE A 43 1.37 -10.91 -8.18
C PHE A 43 0.23 -10.92 -7.17
N TYR A 44 0.32 -11.78 -6.16
CA TYR A 44 -0.66 -11.91 -5.10
C TYR A 44 -0.69 -10.67 -4.20
N GLU A 45 0.47 -10.20 -3.71
CA GLU A 45 0.54 -8.96 -2.93
C GLU A 45 0.13 -7.73 -3.74
N GLY A 46 0.65 -7.61 -4.97
CA GLY A 46 0.42 -6.42 -5.80
C GLY A 46 -1.00 -6.31 -6.36
N LEU A 47 -1.68 -7.43 -6.61
CA LEU A 47 -3.05 -7.44 -7.13
C LEU A 47 -4.11 -7.53 -6.04
N LYS A 48 -3.80 -8.00 -4.82
CA LYS A 48 -4.78 -8.01 -3.73
C LYS A 48 -5.35 -6.61 -3.49
N VAL A 49 -4.46 -5.62 -3.40
CA VAL A 49 -4.80 -4.20 -3.38
C VAL A 49 -3.84 -3.45 -4.29
N LEU A 50 -4.34 -2.92 -5.40
CA LEU A 50 -3.55 -2.07 -6.28
C LEU A 50 -3.49 -0.67 -5.69
N ARG A 51 -2.28 -0.25 -5.32
CA ARG A 51 -2.03 1.10 -4.80
C ARG A 51 -1.45 1.97 -5.89
N CYS A 52 -2.11 3.09 -6.15
CA CYS A 52 -1.70 4.08 -7.13
C CYS A 52 -1.27 5.36 -6.41
N GLU A 53 -0.07 5.86 -6.73
CA GLU A 53 0.35 7.18 -6.28
C GLU A 53 -0.53 8.25 -6.94
N GLY A 54 -0.71 9.39 -6.26
CA GLY A 54 -1.38 10.53 -6.88
C GLY A 54 -0.51 11.11 -8.00
N GLU A 55 -1.13 11.51 -9.09
CA GLU A 55 -0.47 12.13 -10.24
C GLU A 55 -1.22 13.40 -10.67
N GLY A 56 -0.55 14.56 -10.58
CA GLY A 56 -1.17 15.84 -10.88
C GLY A 56 -2.39 16.13 -10.00
N ASN A 57 -3.58 16.13 -10.61
CA ASN A 57 -4.85 16.36 -9.93
C ASN A 57 -5.55 15.06 -9.47
N PHE A 58 -4.96 13.90 -9.74
CA PHE A 58 -5.51 12.62 -9.29
C PHE A 58 -4.95 12.30 -7.90
N PRO A 59 -5.81 12.17 -6.87
CA PRO A 59 -5.35 11.75 -5.55
C PRO A 59 -4.85 10.30 -5.61
N PRO A 60 -4.01 9.88 -4.64
CA PRO A 60 -3.68 8.46 -4.49
C PRO A 60 -4.95 7.64 -4.28
N VAL A 61 -4.98 6.43 -4.83
CA VAL A 61 -6.12 5.53 -4.75
C VAL A 61 -5.64 4.13 -4.41
N GLU A 62 -6.38 3.46 -3.54
CA GLU A 62 -6.26 2.03 -3.29
C GLU A 62 -7.46 1.30 -3.91
N VAL A 63 -7.19 0.31 -4.75
CA VAL A 63 -8.21 -0.47 -5.44
C VAL A 63 -8.09 -1.93 -5.01
N PRO A 64 -8.98 -2.44 -4.13
CA PRO A 64 -9.05 -3.87 -3.89
C PRO A 64 -9.55 -4.56 -5.17
N ILE A 65 -8.80 -5.57 -5.66
CA ILE A 65 -9.18 -6.28 -6.88
C ILE A 65 -9.87 -7.59 -6.51
N ILE A 66 -11.18 -7.66 -6.76
CA ILE A 66 -11.96 -8.88 -6.54
C ILE A 66 -11.45 -9.97 -7.49
N GLY A 67 -11.10 -11.13 -6.94
CA GLY A 67 -10.57 -12.25 -7.71
C GLY A 67 -9.12 -12.09 -8.16
N TRP A 68 -8.34 -11.24 -7.47
CA TRP A 68 -6.91 -11.00 -7.74
C TRP A 68 -6.08 -12.27 -7.96
N GLN A 69 -6.36 -13.37 -7.24
CA GLN A 69 -5.70 -14.68 -7.41
C GLN A 69 -5.80 -15.19 -8.85
N ARG A 70 -7.00 -15.12 -9.44
CA ARG A 70 -7.26 -15.60 -10.80
C ARG A 70 -6.56 -14.72 -11.84
N ILE A 71 -6.47 -13.42 -11.57
CA ILE A 71 -5.78 -12.46 -12.44
C ILE A 71 -4.28 -12.73 -12.38
N ALA A 72 -3.73 -12.89 -11.18
CA ALA A 72 -2.33 -13.23 -10.96
C ALA A 72 -1.92 -14.54 -11.64
N ASP A 73 -2.72 -15.60 -11.48
CA ASP A 73 -2.50 -16.88 -12.15
C ASP A 73 -2.55 -16.73 -13.67
N SER A 74 -3.52 -15.98 -14.18
CA SER A 74 -3.66 -15.74 -15.63
C SER A 74 -2.48 -14.97 -16.21
N LEU A 75 -1.99 -13.93 -15.51
CA LEU A 75 -0.78 -13.20 -15.93
C LEU A 75 0.45 -14.12 -15.93
N HIS A 76 0.58 -14.96 -14.91
CA HIS A 76 1.68 -15.92 -14.86
C HIS A 76 1.59 -16.95 -16.01
N GLU A 77 0.42 -17.48 -16.31
CA GLU A 77 0.18 -18.38 -17.45
C GLU A 77 0.44 -17.71 -18.81
N MET A 78 0.13 -16.41 -18.93
CA MET A 78 0.48 -15.60 -20.10
C MET A 78 1.98 -15.32 -20.24
N GLY A 79 2.80 -15.78 -19.28
CA GLY A 79 4.25 -15.62 -19.31
C GLY A 79 4.77 -14.35 -18.65
N TYR A 80 3.91 -13.54 -18.01
CA TYR A 80 4.38 -12.39 -17.25
C TYR A 80 5.19 -12.85 -16.04
N ARG A 81 6.35 -12.22 -15.84
CA ARG A 81 7.25 -12.47 -14.71
C ARG A 81 7.71 -11.13 -14.15
N ARG A 82 7.96 -11.09 -12.84
CA ARG A 82 8.62 -9.96 -12.21
C ARG A 82 10.12 -10.07 -12.45
N ILE A 83 10.73 -8.98 -12.87
CA ILE A 83 12.18 -8.80 -12.90
C ILE A 83 12.50 -7.75 -11.82
N PRO A 84 12.98 -8.15 -10.63
CA PRO A 84 13.21 -7.22 -9.51
C PRO A 84 14.06 -6.00 -9.87
N GLU A 85 15.02 -6.19 -10.78
CA GLU A 85 15.93 -5.16 -11.25
C GLU A 85 15.24 -4.04 -12.03
N LEU A 86 14.08 -4.34 -12.65
CA LEU A 86 13.28 -3.38 -13.40
C LEU A 86 12.25 -2.64 -12.53
N VAL A 87 12.13 -3.00 -11.25
CA VAL A 87 11.22 -2.32 -10.33
C VAL A 87 11.79 -0.95 -10.00
N THR A 88 11.14 0.11 -10.48
CA THR A 88 11.57 1.50 -10.27
C THR A 88 10.88 2.17 -9.09
N LYS A 89 9.76 1.60 -8.64
CA LYS A 89 8.92 2.13 -7.57
C LYS A 89 8.33 0.99 -6.75
N GLN A 90 8.24 1.17 -5.44
CA GLN A 90 7.60 0.23 -4.53
C GLN A 90 6.80 0.99 -3.48
N TRP A 91 5.64 0.46 -3.10
CA TRP A 91 4.91 0.92 -1.93
C TRP A 91 5.43 0.16 -0.71
N ARG A 92 5.56 0.83 0.43
CA ARG A 92 5.80 0.20 1.72
C ARG A 92 4.81 0.77 2.74
N PRO A 93 4.34 -0.06 3.69
CA PRO A 93 3.49 0.44 4.76
C PRO A 93 4.25 1.48 5.58
N THR A 94 3.49 2.32 6.27
CA THR A 94 4.05 3.12 7.36
C THR A 94 4.66 2.16 8.38
N PRO A 95 5.85 2.41 8.95
CA PRO A 95 6.40 1.55 9.99
C PRO A 95 5.34 1.24 11.06
N GLY A 96 5.25 0.03 11.58
CA GLY A 96 4.21 -0.34 12.56
C GLY A 96 2.77 -0.42 12.13
N PHE A 97 2.49 -0.15 10.86
CA PHE A 97 1.28 -0.62 10.22
C PHE A 97 1.62 -1.90 9.46
N SER A 98 0.74 -2.88 9.56
CA SER A 98 0.80 -4.06 8.71
C SER A 98 0.32 -3.71 7.30
N PRO A 99 0.91 -4.32 6.25
CA PRO A 99 0.40 -4.14 4.89
C PRO A 99 -1.10 -4.48 4.80
N GLY A 100 -1.93 -3.45 4.59
CA GLY A 100 -3.40 -3.60 4.49
C GLY A 100 -4.19 -3.13 5.71
N ASP A 101 -3.54 -2.56 6.73
CA ASP A 101 -4.25 -1.95 7.85
C ASP A 101 -5.17 -0.81 7.38
N PRO A 102 -6.45 -0.78 7.82
CA PRO A 102 -7.39 0.27 7.43
C PRO A 102 -6.89 1.63 7.92
N GLY A 103 -6.50 2.50 6.98
CA GLY A 103 -6.04 3.86 7.28
C GLY A 103 -4.54 4.10 7.08
N ASP A 104 -3.74 3.06 6.87
CA ASP A 104 -2.35 3.25 6.44
C ASP A 104 -2.31 3.62 4.94
N ARG A 105 -1.81 4.82 4.65
CA ARG A 105 -1.58 5.26 3.26
C ARG A 105 -0.22 4.81 2.71
N GLY A 106 0.67 4.35 3.60
CA GLY A 106 2.06 4.01 3.33
C GLY A 106 2.80 5.06 2.50
N LYS A 107 3.92 4.66 1.89
CA LYS A 107 4.71 5.53 1.00
C LYS A 107 5.24 4.81 -0.20
N PHE A 108 5.26 5.53 -1.32
CA PHE A 108 5.97 5.11 -2.51
C PHE A 108 7.42 5.56 -2.44
N TYR A 109 8.32 4.59 -2.53
CA TYR A 109 9.76 4.81 -2.66
C TYR A 109 10.16 4.60 -4.11
N ARG A 110 10.99 5.49 -4.64
CA ARG A 110 11.62 5.31 -5.95
C ARG A 110 13.02 4.76 -5.78
N ARG A 111 13.42 3.90 -6.71
CA ARG A 111 14.76 3.34 -6.75
C ARG A 111 15.76 4.46 -7.02
N LEU A 112 16.86 4.48 -6.26
CA LEU A 112 17.92 5.45 -6.44
C LEU A 112 18.73 5.16 -7.72
N PRO A 113 19.47 6.14 -8.26
CA PRO A 113 20.26 5.96 -9.47
C PRO A 113 21.31 4.86 -9.38
N ASP A 114 21.78 4.55 -8.16
CA ASP A 114 22.72 3.47 -7.86
C ASP A 114 22.05 2.09 -7.75
N GLY A 115 20.74 2.01 -7.97
CA GLY A 115 19.95 0.78 -7.86
C GLY A 115 19.60 0.39 -6.43
N THR A 116 19.92 1.20 -5.42
CA THR A 116 19.49 0.95 -4.05
C THR A 116 18.10 1.52 -3.80
N TRP A 117 17.46 1.05 -2.73
CA TRP A 117 16.23 1.66 -2.23
C TRP A 117 16.60 2.64 -1.12
N PRO A 118 15.88 3.78 -0.99
CA PRO A 118 16.02 4.65 0.17
C PRO A 118 15.93 3.81 1.44
N LYS A 119 16.91 3.98 2.34
CA LYS A 119 16.84 3.34 3.65
C LYS A 119 15.62 3.88 4.38
N GLU A 120 14.83 2.97 4.96
CA GLU A 120 13.91 3.38 6.00
C GLU A 120 14.73 3.98 7.13
N MET A 121 14.32 5.15 7.62
CA MET A 121 14.96 5.73 8.80
C MET A 121 14.87 4.69 9.92
N GLU A 122 16.03 4.26 10.43
CA GLU A 122 16.07 3.48 11.66
C GLU A 122 15.35 4.30 12.72
N SER A 123 14.38 3.70 13.40
CA SER A 123 13.34 4.39 14.17
C SER A 123 13.87 5.25 15.33
N ASN A 124 15.17 5.33 15.58
CA ASN A 124 15.75 5.91 16.79
C ASN A 124 16.26 7.35 16.63
N GLU A 125 16.33 7.88 15.40
CA GLU A 125 16.71 9.28 15.15
C GLU A 125 15.54 10.01 14.51
N ILE A 126 14.71 10.66 15.33
CA ILE A 126 13.71 11.61 14.82
C ILE A 126 14.47 12.87 14.41
N ASP A 127 14.63 13.10 13.10
CA ASP A 127 15.09 14.39 12.60
C ASP A 127 13.96 15.42 12.73
N LEU A 128 14.20 16.48 13.49
CA LEU A 128 13.23 17.56 13.65
C LEU A 128 13.04 18.35 12.34
N GLY A 129 13.99 18.28 11.41
CA GLY A 129 13.89 18.86 10.07
C GLY A 129 12.81 18.21 9.21
N ASP A 130 12.44 16.98 9.54
CA ASP A 130 11.43 16.19 8.83
C ASP A 130 9.99 16.41 9.35
N ILE A 131 9.83 17.31 10.34
CA ILE A 131 8.53 17.68 10.89
C ILE A 131 7.99 18.92 10.16
N GLU A 132 6.97 18.69 9.33
CA GLU A 132 6.24 19.77 8.68
C GLU A 132 5.06 20.20 9.56
N VAL A 133 4.95 21.50 9.84
CA VAL A 133 3.80 22.06 10.59
C VAL A 133 2.99 22.98 9.67
N LYS A 134 1.77 22.57 9.38
CA LYS A 134 0.82 23.33 8.56
C LYS A 134 -0.31 23.88 9.42
N GLN A 135 -0.84 25.04 9.03
CA GLN A 135 -2.06 25.56 9.64
C GLN A 135 -3.27 24.91 8.96
N GLN A 136 -4.21 24.40 9.77
CA GLN A 136 -5.43 23.76 9.29
C GLN A 136 -6.63 24.31 10.07
N GLY A 137 -7.42 25.16 9.41
CA GLY A 137 -8.54 25.85 10.04
C GLY A 137 -8.10 26.72 11.21
N ALA A 138 -8.69 26.49 12.38
CA ALA A 138 -8.37 27.21 13.62
C ALA A 138 -7.14 26.64 14.37
N GLY A 139 -6.56 25.53 13.90
CA GLY A 139 -5.46 24.83 14.55
C GLY A 139 -4.25 24.62 13.64
N PHE A 140 -3.32 23.79 14.13
CA PHE A 140 -2.12 23.37 13.44
C PHE A 140 -2.04 21.86 13.42
N ILE A 141 -1.52 21.32 12.32
CA ILE A 141 -1.18 19.91 12.18
C ILE A 141 0.33 19.80 11.98
N ALA A 142 0.97 18.93 12.77
CA ALA A 142 2.35 18.55 12.60
C ALA A 142 2.39 17.15 11.97
N LEU A 143 3.21 16.97 10.94
CA LEU A 143 3.39 15.73 10.20
C LEU A 143 4.88 15.41 10.18
N HIS A 144 5.26 14.21 10.60
CA HIS A 144 6.61 13.70 10.37
C HIS A 144 6.65 13.03 8.99
N GLU A 145 7.26 13.68 8.00
CA GLU A 145 7.26 13.21 6.59
C GLU A 145 7.80 11.78 6.38
N PRO A 146 8.76 11.24 7.17
CA PRO A 146 9.30 9.88 7.04
C PRO A 146 8.40 8.80 7.64
N THR A 147 7.71 9.07 8.75
CA THR A 147 6.77 8.08 9.34
C THR A 147 5.32 8.33 8.96
N GLY A 148 4.96 9.49 8.40
CA GLY A 148 3.57 9.79 8.06
C GLY A 148 2.67 9.99 9.27
N VAL A 149 3.22 9.92 10.48
CA VAL A 149 2.50 10.18 11.73
C VAL A 149 2.19 11.67 11.79
N SER A 150 0.93 11.98 12.11
CA SER A 150 0.48 13.36 12.29
C SER A 150 -0.24 13.56 13.61
N ALA A 151 -0.15 14.78 14.14
CA ALA A 151 -0.90 15.20 15.32
C ALA A 151 -1.35 16.65 15.20
N GLU A 152 -2.48 16.97 15.84
CA GLU A 152 -3.09 18.29 15.82
C GLU A 152 -2.87 19.04 17.14
N GLY A 153 -2.85 20.37 17.08
CA GLY A 153 -2.77 21.23 18.26
C GLY A 153 -3.32 22.63 18.00
N GLY A 154 -3.74 23.32 19.07
CA GLY A 154 -4.23 24.70 18.99
C GLY A 154 -3.14 25.73 18.66
N THR A 155 -1.87 25.35 18.82
CA THR A 155 -0.69 26.15 18.48
C THR A 155 0.35 25.27 17.80
N LYS A 156 1.30 25.87 17.07
CA LYS A 156 2.41 25.13 16.43
C LYS A 156 3.17 24.25 17.42
N LEU A 157 3.48 24.78 18.60
CA LEU A 157 4.20 24.05 19.64
C LEU A 157 3.38 22.87 20.16
N GLN A 158 2.08 23.06 20.39
CA GLN A 158 1.20 21.97 20.83
C GLN A 158 1.10 20.86 19.78
N ALA A 159 0.99 21.20 18.50
CA ALA A 159 0.96 20.22 17.42
C ALA A 159 2.27 19.42 17.34
N GLN A 160 3.42 20.09 17.48
CA GLN A 160 4.73 19.42 17.52
C GLN A 160 4.89 18.52 18.75
N SER A 161 4.52 18.99 19.93
CA SER A 161 4.57 18.17 21.16
C SER A 161 3.67 16.95 21.06
N ALA A 162 2.45 17.10 20.55
CA ALA A 162 1.54 15.97 20.33
C ALA A 162 2.10 14.97 19.31
N LEU A 163 2.79 15.46 18.26
CA LEU A 163 3.45 14.62 17.28
C LEU A 163 4.60 13.81 17.88
N LEU A 164 5.45 14.44 18.70
CA LEU A 164 6.57 13.74 19.34
C LEU A 164 6.10 12.62 20.27
N ILE A 165 5.04 12.85 21.05
CA ILE A 165 4.41 11.81 21.89
C ILE A 165 3.90 10.66 21.01
N ARG A 166 3.18 10.98 19.93
CA ARG A 166 2.70 10.00 18.95
C ARG A 166 3.83 9.19 18.31
N LEU A 167 4.97 9.82 18.02
CA LEU A 167 6.15 9.15 17.47
C LEU A 167 6.81 8.21 18.49
N GLU A 168 6.84 8.60 19.76
CA GLU A 168 7.37 7.76 20.85
C GLU A 168 6.48 6.52 21.09
N GLU A 169 5.15 6.69 21.13
CA GLU A 169 4.19 5.57 21.19
C GLU A 169 4.37 4.62 20.00
N PHE A 170 4.56 5.19 18.82
CA PHE A 170 4.77 4.46 17.57
C PHE A 170 6.10 3.68 17.56
N GLN A 171 7.17 4.20 18.17
CA GLN A 171 8.42 3.46 18.35
C GLN A 171 8.25 2.27 19.31
N GLN A 172 7.52 2.45 20.42
CA GLN A 172 7.30 1.41 21.42
C GLN A 172 6.46 0.24 20.91
N LEU A 173 5.54 0.47 19.97
CA LEU A 173 4.75 -0.58 19.33
C LEU A 173 5.56 -1.44 18.32
N ASN A 174 6.71 -0.93 17.87
CA ASN A 174 7.51 -1.50 16.80
C ASN A 174 8.84 -2.13 17.26
N THR A 175 9.02 -2.23 18.59
CA THR A 175 10.18 -2.88 19.23
C THR A 175 9.75 -4.17 19.89
#